data_AF-A0A7X3PU32-F1
#
_entry.id   AF-A0A7X3PU32-F1
#
_cell.length_a   1.000
_cell.length_b   1.000
_cell.length_c   1.000
_cell.angle_alpha   90.00
_cell.angle_beta   90.00
_cell.angle_gamma   90.00
#
_symmetry.space_group_name_H-M   'P 1'
#
loop_
_entity.id
_entity.type
_entity.pdbx_description
1 polymer ?
#
loop_
_entity_poly.entity_id
_entity_poly.type
_entity_poly.pdbx_seq_one_letter_code
_entity_poly.pdbx_strand_id
1 'polypeptide(L)'
;FWRNQFLATTDFAAARADGEISFNRATFADQAHFADFTFAQAVHFTNAIFARADFGGSYFRKEADFSGVQAQTLRFNAFFNRSLDLSRAAIGTLDLHPSTQADSTFAASAQLYLQQAYFERLRVRWAHVRHRLATADSVSFAALDPAYNSLRHHFLAQGLKDDAIACEIERLDRQRRALSWAAPKRWGLELWNLCSRYGTAPLQLVLCILSSILLWALIYRLVPSTLRSANGDERPTFADCIGFSIHTFTRTDPYPWYATGKLKLFATFQTLLGWASIGLLLAVILAHLL
;
A
#
# COMPACT_ATOMS: atom_id res chain seq x y z
N PHE A 1 35.06 -13.41 7.44
CA PHE A 1 35.44 -12.46 8.50
C PHE A 1 34.43 -12.52 9.63
N TRP A 2 34.72 -13.24 10.72
CA TRP A 2 33.81 -13.39 11.87
C TRP A 2 34.31 -12.53 13.02
N ARG A 3 33.46 -11.65 13.59
CA ARG A 3 33.83 -10.77 14.73
C ARG A 3 35.11 -9.95 14.53
N ASN A 4 35.38 -9.51 13.30
CA ASN A 4 36.55 -8.70 12.99
C ASN A 4 36.27 -7.22 13.21
N GLN A 5 37.31 -6.47 13.58
CA GLN A 5 37.24 -5.03 13.75
C GLN A 5 38.13 -4.35 12.70
N PHE A 6 37.51 -3.50 11.90
CA PHE A 6 38.17 -2.64 10.94
C PHE A 6 38.12 -1.21 11.48
N LEU A 7 39.28 -0.73 11.95
CA LEU A 7 39.38 0.54 12.67
C LEU A 7 39.51 1.75 11.74
N ALA A 8 39.99 1.53 10.51
CA ALA A 8 40.15 2.54 9.48
C ALA A 8 39.19 2.29 8.32
N THR A 9 39.12 3.27 7.41
CA THR A 9 38.43 3.10 6.13
C THR A 9 38.87 1.80 5.46
N THR A 10 37.91 0.96 5.08
CA THR A 10 38.17 -0.34 4.46
C THR A 10 37.54 -0.38 3.08
N ASP A 11 38.34 -0.75 2.08
CA ASP A 11 37.91 -0.77 0.70
C ASP A 11 37.92 -2.20 0.15
N PHE A 12 36.75 -2.64 -0.31
CA PHE A 12 36.53 -3.88 -1.04
C PHE A 12 36.00 -3.60 -2.46
N ALA A 13 35.97 -2.35 -2.91
CA ALA A 13 35.31 -1.95 -4.15
C ALA A 13 35.85 -2.67 -5.39
N ALA A 14 35.00 -2.77 -6.42
CA ALA A 14 35.28 -3.38 -7.71
C ALA A 14 35.81 -4.83 -7.64
N ALA A 15 35.57 -5.54 -6.53
CA ALA A 15 35.95 -6.93 -6.36
C ALA A 15 34.80 -7.89 -6.68
N ARG A 16 35.15 -9.16 -6.87
CA ARG A 16 34.20 -10.25 -7.07
C ARG A 16 34.52 -11.38 -6.11
N ALA A 17 33.48 -11.95 -5.53
CA ALA A 17 33.58 -13.18 -4.76
C ALA A 17 32.68 -14.26 -5.35
N ASP A 18 33.29 -15.38 -5.73
CA ASP A 18 32.60 -16.54 -6.28
C ASP A 18 32.07 -17.50 -5.20
N GLY A 19 32.57 -17.38 -3.98
CA GLY A 19 32.12 -18.13 -2.81
C GLY A 19 31.18 -17.31 -1.91
N GLU A 20 30.60 -17.99 -0.92
CA GLU A 20 29.83 -17.33 0.14
C GLU A 20 30.75 -16.45 1.00
N ILE A 21 30.31 -15.23 1.31
CA ILE A 21 31.06 -14.32 2.17
C ILE A 21 30.27 -14.04 3.44
N SER A 22 30.96 -14.09 4.58
CA SER A 22 30.39 -13.71 5.86
C SER A 22 31.25 -12.65 6.55
N PHE A 23 30.58 -11.55 6.90
CA PHE A 23 31.04 -10.46 7.78
C PHE A 23 30.21 -10.43 9.07
N ASN A 24 29.70 -11.59 9.50
CA ASN A 24 28.85 -11.69 10.67
C ASN A 24 29.55 -11.09 11.90
N ARG A 25 28.85 -10.18 12.58
CA ARG A 25 29.32 -9.46 13.78
C ARG A 25 30.62 -8.67 13.55
N ALA A 26 30.97 -8.35 12.30
CA ALA A 26 32.09 -7.46 12.02
C ALA A 26 31.74 -6.02 12.37
N THR A 27 32.74 -5.26 12.82
CA THR A 27 32.62 -3.84 13.13
C THR A 27 33.50 -3.05 12.17
N PHE A 28 32.89 -2.12 11.44
CA PHE A 28 33.55 -1.14 10.60
C PHE A 28 33.41 0.22 11.28
N ALA A 29 34.47 0.64 11.97
CA ALA A 29 34.47 1.84 12.82
C ALA A 29 34.50 3.15 12.01
N ASP A 30 34.93 3.07 10.75
CA ASP A 30 34.92 4.18 9.79
C ASP A 30 34.16 3.75 8.50
N GLN A 31 34.51 4.30 7.34
CA GLN A 31 33.83 4.06 6.09
C GLN A 31 34.19 2.68 5.48
N ALA A 32 33.18 1.89 5.14
CA ALA A 32 33.34 0.62 4.43
C ALA A 32 32.83 0.77 2.98
N HIS A 33 33.71 0.55 2.02
CA HIS A 33 33.38 0.63 0.59
C HIS A 33 33.22 -0.77 0.00
N PHE A 34 32.04 -1.05 -0.51
CA PHE A 34 31.70 -2.26 -1.28
C PHE A 34 31.15 -1.87 -2.66
N ALA A 35 31.52 -0.69 -3.15
CA ALA A 35 31.02 -0.18 -4.42
C ALA A 35 31.44 -1.11 -5.57
N ASP A 36 30.55 -1.36 -6.53
CA ASP A 36 30.76 -2.27 -7.66
C ASP A 36 31.17 -3.71 -7.28
N PHE A 37 30.98 -4.11 -6.02
CA PHE A 37 31.29 -5.46 -5.56
C PHE A 37 30.28 -6.46 -6.12
N THR A 38 30.75 -7.56 -6.69
CA THR A 38 29.89 -8.67 -7.11
C THR A 38 29.92 -9.83 -6.12
N PHE A 39 28.81 -10.04 -5.42
CA PHE A 39 28.58 -11.22 -4.57
C PHE A 39 27.88 -12.31 -5.39
N ALA A 40 28.64 -13.31 -5.87
CA ALA A 40 28.08 -14.36 -6.72
C ALA A 40 27.25 -15.39 -5.95
N GLN A 41 27.54 -15.57 -4.66
CA GLN A 41 26.80 -16.42 -3.71
C GLN A 41 26.17 -15.57 -2.60
N ALA A 42 25.54 -16.23 -1.62
CA ALA A 42 24.95 -15.55 -0.48
C ALA A 42 26.00 -14.74 0.29
N VAL A 43 25.57 -13.65 0.90
CA VAL A 43 26.42 -12.82 1.75
C VAL A 43 25.72 -12.49 3.06
N HIS A 44 26.46 -12.62 4.15
CA HIS A 44 25.94 -12.47 5.50
C HIS A 44 26.67 -11.35 6.25
N PHE A 45 25.93 -10.31 6.61
CA PHE A 45 26.34 -9.19 7.46
C PHE A 45 25.58 -9.21 8.80
N THR A 46 25.14 -10.39 9.26
CA THR A 46 24.26 -10.49 10.44
C THR A 46 24.89 -9.85 11.67
N ASN A 47 24.14 -8.94 12.30
CA ASN A 47 24.59 -8.15 13.44
C ASN A 47 25.93 -7.41 13.22
N ALA A 48 26.27 -7.08 11.98
CA ALA A 48 27.42 -6.22 11.69
C ALA A 48 27.12 -4.77 12.11
N ILE A 49 28.18 -4.05 12.45
CA ILE A 49 28.11 -2.64 12.85
C ILE A 49 28.88 -1.82 11.83
N PHE A 50 28.24 -0.82 11.24
CA PHE A 50 28.85 0.11 10.30
C PHE A 50 28.77 1.53 10.82
N ALA A 51 29.86 2.28 10.83
CA ALA A 51 29.74 3.74 10.92
C ALA A 51 29.06 4.25 9.64
N ARG A 52 29.68 3.98 8.48
CA ARG A 52 29.14 4.29 7.16
C ARG A 52 29.49 3.15 6.20
N ALA A 53 28.54 2.71 5.38
CA ALA A 53 28.83 1.75 4.31
C ALA A 53 28.18 2.16 2.98
N ASP A 54 28.93 1.96 1.90
CA ASP A 54 28.49 2.23 0.53
C ASP A 54 28.57 0.97 -0.32
N PHE A 55 27.42 0.56 -0.85
CA PHE A 55 27.25 -0.59 -1.74
C PHE A 55 26.87 -0.16 -3.16
N GLY A 56 27.11 1.10 -3.54
CA GLY A 56 26.72 1.61 -4.85
C GLY A 56 27.32 0.82 -6.02
N GLY A 57 26.50 0.45 -7.00
CA GLY A 57 26.87 -0.41 -8.12
C GLY A 57 27.05 -1.89 -7.78
N SER A 58 26.98 -2.28 -6.51
CA SER A 58 27.16 -3.69 -6.14
C SER A 58 26.02 -4.58 -6.62
N TYR A 59 26.35 -5.85 -6.87
CA TYR A 59 25.44 -6.87 -7.38
C TYR A 59 25.36 -8.06 -6.43
N PHE A 60 24.18 -8.28 -5.85
CA PHE A 60 23.88 -9.40 -4.98
C PHE A 60 23.11 -10.47 -5.76
N ARG A 61 23.81 -11.51 -6.22
CA ARG A 61 23.22 -12.54 -7.09
C ARG A 61 22.28 -13.50 -6.35
N LYS A 62 22.50 -13.66 -5.04
CA LYS A 62 21.78 -14.57 -4.14
C LYS A 62 21.24 -13.78 -2.93
N GLU A 63 21.03 -14.44 -1.81
CA GLU A 63 20.55 -13.86 -0.56
C GLU A 63 21.55 -12.86 0.02
N ALA A 64 21.07 -11.66 0.37
CA ALA A 64 21.84 -10.66 1.09
C ALA A 64 21.23 -10.45 2.48
N ASP A 65 21.91 -10.96 3.51
CA ASP A 65 21.42 -10.96 4.88
C ASP A 65 22.10 -9.86 5.71
N PHE A 66 21.35 -8.79 5.97
CA PHE A 66 21.71 -7.65 6.82
C PHE A 66 20.87 -7.64 8.10
N SER A 67 20.38 -8.80 8.55
CA SER A 67 19.54 -8.86 9.74
C SER A 67 20.31 -8.44 11.00
N GLY A 68 19.68 -7.61 11.83
CA GLY A 68 20.28 -7.08 13.05
C GLY A 68 21.41 -6.06 12.85
N VAL A 69 21.65 -5.59 11.63
CA VAL A 69 22.71 -4.61 11.34
C VAL A 69 22.44 -3.28 12.04
N GLN A 70 23.50 -2.68 12.57
CA GLN A 70 23.47 -1.32 13.11
C GLN A 70 24.31 -0.41 12.23
N ALA A 71 23.75 0.68 11.74
CA ALA A 71 24.51 1.62 10.91
C ALA A 71 24.10 3.08 11.10
N GLN A 72 25.04 4.03 11.06
CA GLN A 72 24.64 5.44 10.99
C GLN A 72 24.18 5.81 9.58
N THR A 73 24.89 5.33 8.56
CA THR A 73 24.52 5.51 7.15
C THR A 73 24.80 4.24 6.35
N LEU A 74 23.79 3.77 5.62
CA LEU A 74 23.87 2.62 4.75
C LEU A 74 23.30 3.01 3.39
N ARG A 75 24.11 2.92 2.33
CA ARG A 75 23.70 3.25 0.97
C ARG A 75 23.69 2.02 0.10
N PHE A 76 22.51 1.64 -0.36
CA PHE A 76 22.28 0.57 -1.31
C PHE A 76 21.82 1.16 -2.64
N ASN A 77 22.79 1.67 -3.40
CA ASN A 77 22.59 1.91 -4.83
C ASN A 77 22.96 0.64 -5.60
N ALA A 78 22.41 -0.49 -5.16
CA ALA A 78 22.81 -1.84 -5.54
C ALA A 78 21.67 -2.57 -6.25
N PHE A 79 21.97 -3.72 -6.85
CA PHE A 79 20.96 -4.61 -7.40
C PHE A 79 20.88 -5.92 -6.62
N PHE A 80 19.68 -6.23 -6.12
CA PHE A 80 19.37 -7.48 -5.40
C PHE A 80 18.57 -8.42 -6.29
N ASN A 81 19.17 -9.57 -6.61
CA ASN A 81 18.54 -10.55 -7.49
C ASN A 81 17.54 -11.48 -6.77
N ARG A 82 17.78 -11.79 -5.49
CA ARG A 82 16.97 -12.77 -4.74
C ARG A 82 16.32 -12.20 -3.49
N SER A 83 17.11 -11.68 -2.55
CA SER A 83 16.54 -11.09 -1.35
C SER A 83 17.47 -10.08 -0.68
N LEU A 84 16.86 -9.16 0.06
CA LEU A 84 17.51 -8.28 1.02
C LEU A 84 16.79 -8.44 2.35
N ASP A 85 17.50 -8.92 3.37
CA ASP A 85 16.98 -9.03 4.73
C ASP A 85 17.54 -7.89 5.60
N LEU A 86 16.67 -6.99 6.04
CA LEU A 86 16.96 -5.91 7.00
C LEU A 86 16.16 -6.09 8.29
N SER A 87 15.68 -7.29 8.57
CA SER A 87 14.94 -7.59 9.78
C SER A 87 15.78 -7.25 11.02
N ARG A 88 15.16 -6.59 12.00
CA ARG A 88 15.82 -6.13 13.23
C ARG A 88 16.99 -5.17 13.01
N ALA A 89 17.18 -4.63 11.80
CA ALA A 89 18.21 -3.64 11.54
C ALA A 89 17.85 -2.30 12.20
N ALA A 90 18.85 -1.58 12.72
CA ALA A 90 18.71 -0.25 13.28
C ALA A 90 19.67 0.70 12.52
N ILE A 91 19.11 1.46 11.58
CA ILE A 91 19.90 2.29 10.67
C ILE A 91 19.47 3.75 10.81
N GLY A 92 20.42 4.66 11.01
CA GLY A 92 20.16 6.10 11.02
C GLY A 92 19.61 6.55 9.67
N THR A 93 20.45 6.55 8.64
CA THR A 93 20.05 6.88 7.26
C THR A 93 20.22 5.67 6.34
N LEU A 94 19.12 5.18 5.79
CA LEU A 94 19.09 4.14 4.76
C LEU A 94 18.73 4.75 3.41
N ASP A 95 19.59 4.58 2.42
CA ASP A 95 19.34 4.96 1.03
C ASP A 95 19.13 3.70 0.18
N LEU A 96 17.94 3.56 -0.39
CA LEU A 96 17.52 2.48 -1.27
C LEU A 96 17.06 3.09 -2.59
N HIS A 97 17.98 3.72 -3.32
CA HIS A 97 17.72 4.20 -4.67
C HIS A 97 18.27 3.22 -5.70
N PRO A 98 17.66 3.08 -6.89
CA PRO A 98 18.31 2.37 -7.99
C PRO A 98 19.68 3.00 -8.30
N SER A 99 20.64 2.14 -8.64
CA SER A 99 21.92 2.57 -9.22
C SER A 99 21.67 3.39 -10.49
N THR A 100 22.56 4.34 -10.80
CA THR A 100 22.52 5.08 -12.07
C THR A 100 22.61 4.17 -13.30
N GLN A 101 23.09 2.93 -13.13
CA GLN A 101 23.24 1.93 -14.18
C GLN A 101 22.10 0.91 -14.23
N ALA A 102 21.15 0.93 -13.28
CA ALA A 102 20.08 -0.06 -13.20
C ALA A 102 18.72 0.63 -12.99
N ASP A 103 17.74 0.27 -13.80
CA ASP A 103 16.38 0.82 -13.72
C ASP A 103 15.64 0.44 -12.41
N SER A 104 16.18 -0.50 -11.62
CA SER A 104 15.56 -1.00 -10.40
C SER A 104 16.60 -1.54 -9.41
N THR A 105 16.34 -1.36 -8.11
CA THR A 105 17.14 -1.92 -7.01
C THR A 105 16.92 -3.43 -6.83
N PHE A 106 15.77 -3.95 -7.28
CA PHE A 106 15.33 -5.34 -7.03
C PHE A 106 14.93 -6.04 -8.33
N ALA A 107 15.29 -7.32 -8.47
CA ALA A 107 14.77 -8.16 -9.54
C ALA A 107 13.26 -8.44 -9.40
N ALA A 108 12.65 -8.92 -10.49
CA ALA A 108 11.19 -9.14 -10.59
C ALA A 108 10.60 -10.12 -9.56
N SER A 109 11.41 -10.96 -8.93
CA SER A 109 11.00 -11.92 -7.89
C SER A 109 11.73 -11.70 -6.56
N ALA A 110 12.49 -10.62 -6.43
CA ALA A 110 13.28 -10.38 -5.23
C ALA A 110 12.39 -10.03 -4.04
N GLN A 111 12.81 -10.46 -2.85
CA GLN A 111 12.07 -10.29 -1.60
C GLN A 111 12.80 -9.33 -0.66
N LEU A 112 12.05 -8.48 0.04
CA LEU A 112 12.55 -7.53 1.02
C LEU A 112 11.93 -7.82 2.38
N TYR A 113 12.78 -8.01 3.38
CA TYR A 113 12.36 -8.27 4.76
C TYR A 113 12.69 -7.06 5.64
N LEU A 114 11.67 -6.47 6.27
CA LEU A 114 11.79 -5.27 7.11
C LEU A 114 11.20 -5.49 8.52
N GLN A 115 10.99 -6.73 8.96
CA GLN A 115 10.35 -7.00 10.25
C GLN A 115 11.19 -6.42 11.38
N GLN A 116 10.56 -5.62 12.24
CA GLN A 116 11.22 -4.98 13.39
C GLN A 116 12.43 -4.10 12.99
N ALA A 117 12.50 -3.65 11.73
CA ALA A 117 13.52 -2.72 11.30
C ALA A 117 13.19 -1.28 11.77
N TYR A 118 14.20 -0.54 12.19
CA TYR A 118 14.10 0.84 12.62
C TYR A 118 14.99 1.73 11.74
N PHE A 119 14.38 2.79 11.20
CA PHE A 119 15.06 3.77 10.35
C PHE A 119 14.79 5.18 10.89
N GLU A 120 15.80 6.02 11.04
CA GLU A 120 15.55 7.45 11.33
C GLU A 120 15.17 8.19 10.04
N ARG A 121 15.90 7.91 8.95
CA ARG A 121 15.66 8.45 7.61
C ARG A 121 15.75 7.34 6.59
N LEU A 122 14.67 7.15 5.85
CA LEU A 122 14.58 6.16 4.78
C LEU A 122 14.38 6.87 3.44
N ARG A 123 15.33 6.80 2.52
CA ARG A 123 15.19 7.33 1.16
C ARG A 123 14.87 6.20 0.22
N VAL A 124 13.60 6.12 -0.18
CA VAL A 124 13.12 5.12 -1.15
C VAL A 124 11.84 5.64 -1.79
N ARG A 125 11.55 5.22 -3.02
CA ARG A 125 10.25 5.44 -3.65
C ARG A 125 9.43 4.16 -3.56
N TRP A 126 8.12 4.28 -3.34
CA TRP A 126 7.25 3.10 -3.20
C TRP A 126 7.33 2.19 -4.44
N ALA A 127 7.42 2.77 -5.64
CA ALA A 127 7.52 2.03 -6.89
C ALA A 127 8.62 0.94 -6.92
N HIS A 128 9.75 1.15 -6.21
CA HIS A 128 10.85 0.20 -6.18
C HIS A 128 10.67 -0.93 -5.15
N VAL A 129 9.86 -0.71 -4.13
CA VAL A 129 9.64 -1.66 -3.02
C VAL A 129 8.27 -2.37 -3.12
N ARG A 130 7.36 -1.83 -3.93
CA ARG A 130 6.02 -2.36 -4.18
C ARG A 130 6.08 -3.85 -4.54
N HIS A 131 5.21 -4.66 -3.93
CA HIS A 131 5.15 -6.12 -4.09
C HIS A 131 6.42 -6.90 -3.67
N ARG A 132 7.45 -6.25 -3.12
CA ARG A 132 8.70 -6.91 -2.68
C ARG A 132 8.66 -7.35 -1.22
N LEU A 133 7.83 -6.72 -0.40
CA LEU A 133 7.76 -7.01 1.04
C LEU A 133 7.32 -8.46 1.29
N ALA A 134 8.14 -9.20 2.02
CA ALA A 134 7.90 -10.58 2.41
C ALA A 134 8.18 -10.80 3.91
N THR A 135 7.69 -11.91 4.44
CA THR A 135 8.04 -12.40 5.78
C THR A 135 8.71 -13.75 5.67
N ALA A 136 9.66 -14.01 6.58
CA ALA A 136 10.28 -15.33 6.71
C ALA A 136 9.22 -16.40 7.03
N ASP A 137 8.25 -16.05 7.88
CA ASP A 137 7.10 -16.89 8.18
C ASP A 137 5.93 -16.49 7.28
N SER A 138 5.60 -17.36 6.32
CA SER A 138 4.51 -17.20 5.34
C SER A 138 3.10 -17.16 5.94
N VAL A 139 2.97 -17.19 7.27
CA VAL A 139 1.72 -17.56 7.95
C VAL A 139 0.98 -16.38 8.57
N SER A 140 1.63 -15.24 8.86
CA SER A 140 0.95 -14.13 9.54
C SER A 140 1.17 -12.78 8.88
N PHE A 141 0.17 -12.33 8.13
CA PHE A 141 0.06 -10.96 7.63
C PHE A 141 0.27 -9.90 8.74
N ALA A 142 -0.14 -10.21 9.99
CA ALA A 142 0.01 -9.30 11.12
C ALA A 142 1.48 -8.95 11.40
N ALA A 143 2.44 -9.78 10.98
CA ALA A 143 3.87 -9.48 11.13
C ALA A 143 4.36 -8.39 10.15
N LEU A 144 3.63 -8.12 9.05
CA LEU A 144 3.97 -7.08 8.09
C LEU A 144 3.36 -5.72 8.41
N ASP A 145 2.26 -5.67 9.16
CA ASP A 145 1.57 -4.42 9.48
C ASP A 145 2.50 -3.34 10.05
N PRO A 146 3.41 -3.64 11.00
CA PRO A 146 4.37 -2.65 11.49
C PRO A 146 5.30 -2.10 10.41
N ALA A 147 5.73 -2.94 9.47
CA ALA A 147 6.63 -2.54 8.38
C ALA A 147 5.92 -1.64 7.36
N TYR A 148 4.68 -1.93 7.00
CA TYR A 148 3.91 -1.02 6.14
C TYR A 148 3.65 0.33 6.83
N ASN A 149 3.33 0.30 8.13
CA ASN A 149 3.08 1.53 8.89
C ASN A 149 4.33 2.40 9.00
N SER A 150 5.50 1.82 9.26
CA SER A 150 6.76 2.57 9.30
C SER A 150 7.08 3.20 7.95
N LEU A 151 6.96 2.44 6.85
CA LEU A 151 7.14 2.95 5.48
C LEU A 151 6.18 4.12 5.18
N ARG A 152 4.89 3.95 5.49
CA ARG A 152 3.87 4.99 5.29
C ARG A 152 4.21 6.26 6.05
N HIS A 153 4.65 6.15 7.31
CA HIS A 153 5.09 7.30 8.11
C HIS A 153 6.28 8.01 7.47
N HIS A 154 7.26 7.28 6.95
CA HIS A 154 8.40 7.89 6.26
C HIS A 154 8.03 8.59 4.96
N PHE A 155 7.10 8.04 4.17
CA PHE A 155 6.61 8.69 2.95
C PHE A 155 5.87 9.98 3.28
N LEU A 156 5.01 9.99 4.30
CA LEU A 156 4.31 11.19 4.75
C LEU A 156 5.28 12.24 5.29
N ALA A 157 6.29 11.84 6.07
CA ALA A 157 7.32 12.74 6.58
C ALA A 157 8.16 13.40 5.46
N GLN A 158 8.26 12.76 4.29
CA GLN A 158 8.94 13.29 3.11
C GLN A 158 8.03 14.08 2.16
N GLY A 159 6.73 14.21 2.48
CA GLY A 159 5.74 14.83 1.60
C GLY A 159 5.34 13.98 0.38
N LEU A 160 5.73 12.70 0.35
CA LEU A 160 5.40 11.77 -0.73
C LEU A 160 4.01 11.16 -0.52
N LYS A 161 2.96 12.00 -0.61
CA LYS A 161 1.57 11.61 -0.35
C LYS A 161 1.11 10.44 -1.26
N ASP A 162 1.42 10.48 -2.55
CA ASP A 162 1.01 9.43 -3.51
C ASP A 162 1.62 8.07 -3.19
N ASP A 163 2.91 8.04 -2.82
CA ASP A 163 3.61 6.80 -2.43
C ASP A 163 3.04 6.25 -1.12
N ALA A 164 2.72 7.12 -0.16
CA ALA A 164 2.08 6.73 1.10
C ALA A 164 0.69 6.11 0.87
N ILE A 165 -0.10 6.69 -0.05
CA ILE A 165 -1.40 6.16 -0.44
C ILE A 165 -1.26 4.80 -1.13
N ALA A 166 -0.33 4.68 -2.09
CA ALA A 166 -0.10 3.43 -2.80
C ALA A 166 0.40 2.30 -1.88
N CYS A 167 1.20 2.63 -0.87
CA CYS A 167 1.62 1.73 0.20
C CYS A 167 0.42 1.20 1.00
N GLU A 168 -0.48 2.10 1.41
CA GLU A 168 -1.68 1.75 2.17
C GLU A 168 -2.66 0.90 1.36
N ILE A 169 -2.83 1.20 0.06
CA ILE A 169 -3.67 0.38 -0.83
C ILE A 169 -3.14 -1.05 -0.90
N GLU A 170 -1.83 -1.26 -1.09
CA GLU A 170 -1.27 -2.61 -1.16
C GLU A 170 -1.44 -3.36 0.17
N ARG A 171 -1.25 -2.67 1.30
CA ARG A 171 -1.47 -3.22 2.64
C ARG A 171 -2.90 -3.74 2.80
N LEU A 172 -3.90 -2.93 2.44
CA LEU A 172 -5.31 -3.28 2.51
C LEU A 172 -5.69 -4.39 1.51
N ASP A 173 -5.12 -4.40 0.31
CA ASP A 173 -5.32 -5.46 -0.68
C ASP A 173 -4.82 -6.81 -0.19
N ARG A 174 -3.64 -6.84 0.43
CA ARG A 174 -3.11 -8.07 1.04
C ARG A 174 -3.99 -8.52 2.21
N GLN A 175 -4.41 -7.59 3.08
CA GLN A 175 -5.33 -7.90 4.18
C GLN A 175 -6.64 -8.52 3.67
N ARG A 176 -7.19 -7.95 2.60
CA ARG A 176 -8.42 -8.42 1.97
C ARG A 176 -8.27 -9.84 1.42
N ARG A 177 -7.16 -10.12 0.72
CA ARG A 177 -6.86 -11.45 0.14
C ARG A 177 -6.58 -12.51 1.19
N ALA A 178 -6.01 -12.13 2.34
CA ALA A 178 -5.73 -13.03 3.44
C ALA A 178 -6.99 -13.46 4.22
N LEU A 179 -8.07 -12.66 4.20
CA LEU A 179 -9.32 -12.98 4.89
C LEU A 179 -10.13 -14.04 4.11
N SER A 180 -10.76 -14.96 4.84
CA SER A 180 -11.69 -15.93 4.25
C SER A 180 -13.00 -15.25 3.79
N TRP A 181 -13.71 -15.88 2.85
CA TRP A 181 -15.02 -15.41 2.37
C TRP A 181 -16.12 -15.42 3.44
N ALA A 182 -15.94 -16.21 4.50
CA ALA A 182 -16.85 -16.25 5.64
C ALA A 182 -16.69 -15.03 6.58
N ALA A 183 -15.59 -14.28 6.48
CA ALA A 183 -15.33 -13.14 7.36
C ALA A 183 -16.11 -11.89 6.89
N PRO A 184 -16.96 -11.28 7.74
CA PRO A 184 -17.72 -10.08 7.37
C PRO A 184 -16.80 -8.89 7.05
N LYS A 185 -15.63 -8.83 7.69
CA LYS A 185 -14.61 -7.80 7.44
C LYS A 185 -14.14 -7.78 5.98
N ARG A 186 -14.09 -8.92 5.31
CA ARG A 186 -13.70 -8.99 3.90
C ARG A 186 -14.72 -8.27 3.01
N TRP A 187 -16.01 -8.52 3.22
CA TRP A 187 -17.08 -7.85 2.47
C TRP A 187 -17.05 -6.34 2.62
N GLY A 188 -16.77 -5.84 3.83
CA GLY A 188 -16.55 -4.42 4.07
C GLY A 188 -15.38 -3.85 3.25
N LEU A 189 -14.24 -4.55 3.22
CA LEU A 189 -13.06 -4.14 2.43
C LEU A 189 -13.28 -4.25 0.91
N GLU A 190 -13.99 -5.28 0.45
CA GLU A 190 -14.35 -5.43 -0.97
C GLU A 190 -15.25 -4.28 -1.42
N LEU A 191 -16.28 -3.97 -0.63
CA LEU A 191 -17.22 -2.88 -0.93
C LEU A 191 -16.50 -1.53 -0.90
N TRP A 192 -15.64 -1.29 0.09
CA TRP A 192 -14.84 -0.07 0.14
C TRP A 192 -13.90 0.06 -1.07
N ASN A 193 -13.23 -1.02 -1.46
CA ASN A 193 -12.37 -0.99 -2.64
C ASN A 193 -13.16 -0.74 -3.94
N LEU A 194 -14.33 -1.39 -4.10
CA LEU A 194 -15.20 -1.18 -5.26
C LEU A 194 -15.70 0.25 -5.34
N CYS A 195 -16.13 0.81 -4.21
CA CYS A 195 -16.74 2.14 -4.17
C CYS A 195 -15.73 3.27 -4.30
N SER A 196 -14.57 3.21 -3.66
CA SER A 196 -13.66 4.37 -3.61
C SER A 196 -12.18 4.04 -3.63
N ARG A 197 -11.80 2.78 -3.93
CA ARG A 197 -10.42 2.29 -3.82
C ARG A 197 -9.80 2.70 -2.49
N TYR A 198 -10.51 2.41 -1.42
CA TYR A 198 -10.14 2.80 -0.05
C TYR A 198 -10.12 4.31 0.21
N GLY A 199 -10.96 5.09 -0.48
CA GLY A 199 -11.06 6.55 -0.31
C GLY A 199 -10.05 7.37 -1.11
N THR A 200 -9.36 6.74 -2.05
CA THR A 200 -8.26 7.36 -2.82
C THR A 200 -8.70 7.85 -4.21
N ALA A 201 -9.86 7.39 -4.69
CA ALA A 201 -10.38 7.72 -6.01
C ALA A 201 -11.78 8.33 -5.91
N PRO A 202 -11.92 9.68 -5.84
CA PRO A 202 -13.23 10.34 -5.74
C PRO A 202 -14.10 10.06 -6.97
N LEU A 203 -13.50 9.93 -8.16
CA LEU A 203 -14.23 9.63 -9.39
C LEU A 203 -14.92 8.25 -9.34
N GLN A 204 -14.27 7.24 -8.76
CA GLN A 204 -14.87 5.90 -8.62
C GLN A 204 -16.08 5.95 -7.68
N LEU A 205 -16.00 6.76 -6.62
CA LEU A 205 -17.13 6.96 -5.71
C LEU A 205 -18.31 7.62 -6.40
N VAL A 206 -18.06 8.64 -7.24
CA VAL A 206 -19.11 9.27 -8.05
C VAL A 206 -19.76 8.26 -9.00
N LEU A 207 -18.96 7.43 -9.69
CA LEU A 207 -19.48 6.39 -10.59
C LEU A 207 -20.32 5.34 -9.83
N CYS A 208 -19.91 4.95 -8.62
CA CYS A 208 -20.68 4.04 -7.77
C CYS A 208 -21.98 4.66 -7.25
N ILE A 209 -21.99 5.96 -6.95
CA ILE A 209 -23.22 6.70 -6.60
C ILE A 209 -24.18 6.71 -7.80
N LEU A 210 -23.68 7.04 -9.00
CA LEU A 210 -24.49 7.05 -10.22
C LEU A 210 -25.05 5.66 -10.56
N SER A 211 -24.24 4.61 -10.44
CA SER A 211 -24.71 3.24 -10.69
C SER A 211 -25.75 2.78 -9.67
N SER A 212 -25.62 3.18 -8.40
CA SER A 212 -26.65 2.94 -7.38
C SER A 212 -27.96 3.64 -7.70
N ILE A 213 -27.93 4.91 -8.12
CA ILE A 213 -29.12 5.68 -8.52
C ILE A 213 -29.84 4.99 -9.69
N LEU A 214 -29.08 4.55 -10.71
CA LEU A 214 -29.62 3.83 -11.87
C LEU A 214 -30.22 2.48 -11.50
N LEU A 215 -29.58 1.74 -10.58
CA LEU A 215 -30.08 0.45 -10.09
C LEU A 215 -31.42 0.62 -9.37
N TRP A 216 -31.54 1.60 -8.47
CA TRP A 216 -32.80 1.90 -7.80
C TRP A 216 -33.89 2.35 -8.78
N ALA A 217 -33.54 3.20 -9.75
CA ALA A 217 -34.47 3.60 -10.80
C ALA A 217 -34.99 2.40 -11.62
N LEU A 218 -34.13 1.42 -11.90
CA LEU A 218 -34.53 0.18 -12.57
C LEU A 218 -35.47 -0.68 -11.70
N ILE A 219 -35.17 -0.81 -10.40
CA ILE A 219 -36.03 -1.54 -9.45
C ILE A 219 -37.43 -0.90 -9.41
N TYR A 220 -37.48 0.43 -9.33
CA TYR A 220 -38.74 1.19 -9.33
C TYR A 220 -39.53 1.05 -10.63
N ARG A 221 -38.85 0.86 -11.76
CA ARG A 221 -39.50 0.57 -13.05
C ARG A 221 -40.03 -0.86 -13.14
N LEU A 222 -39.27 -1.85 -12.63
CA LEU A 222 -39.65 -3.26 -12.69
C LEU A 222 -40.80 -3.61 -11.73
N VAL A 223 -41.09 -2.73 -10.77
CA VAL A 223 -42.22 -2.83 -9.85
C VAL A 223 -43.15 -1.63 -10.09
N PRO A 224 -43.99 -1.63 -11.15
CA PRO A 224 -44.74 -0.43 -11.56
C PRO A 224 -45.92 -0.09 -10.63
N SER A 225 -46.43 -1.06 -9.86
CA SER A 225 -47.63 -0.90 -9.03
C SER A 225 -47.43 -0.06 -7.76
N THR A 226 -46.24 0.52 -7.58
CA THR A 226 -45.79 1.03 -6.28
C THR A 226 -45.43 2.52 -6.25
N LEU A 227 -45.23 3.15 -7.41
CA LEU A 227 -45.05 4.60 -7.57
C LEU A 227 -46.37 5.21 -8.05
N ARG A 228 -46.86 6.22 -7.32
CA ARG A 228 -48.05 6.98 -7.73
C ARG A 228 -47.67 8.42 -8.02
N SER A 229 -48.21 8.95 -9.11
CA SER A 229 -48.12 10.37 -9.43
C SER A 229 -49.14 11.12 -8.58
N ALA A 230 -48.78 12.34 -8.15
CA ALA A 230 -49.71 13.25 -7.50
C ALA A 230 -50.86 13.70 -8.43
N ASN A 231 -50.69 13.57 -9.75
CA ASN A 231 -51.59 14.12 -10.76
C ASN A 231 -52.44 13.06 -11.51
N GLY A 232 -52.33 11.77 -11.20
CA GLY A 232 -53.16 10.71 -11.82
C GLY A 232 -52.54 9.31 -11.84
N ASP A 233 -53.26 8.33 -12.42
CA ASP A 233 -52.84 6.91 -12.59
C ASP A 233 -51.97 6.68 -13.85
N GLU A 234 -51.01 7.57 -14.11
CA GLU A 234 -50.06 7.39 -15.20
C GLU A 234 -48.93 6.42 -14.79
N ARG A 235 -48.55 5.54 -15.72
CA ARG A 235 -47.40 4.63 -15.50
C ARG A 235 -46.11 5.46 -15.53
N PRO A 236 -45.20 5.31 -14.54
CA PRO A 236 -43.97 6.10 -14.50
C PRO A 236 -43.07 5.78 -15.69
N THR A 237 -42.52 6.81 -16.33
CA THR A 237 -41.47 6.63 -17.33
C THR A 237 -40.13 6.33 -16.66
N PHE A 238 -39.15 5.82 -17.42
CA PHE A 238 -37.81 5.58 -16.85
C PHE A 238 -37.14 6.87 -16.37
N ALA A 239 -37.40 8.00 -17.04
CA ALA A 239 -36.92 9.32 -16.62
C ALA A 239 -37.52 9.72 -15.26
N ASP A 240 -38.81 9.44 -15.05
CA ASP A 240 -39.48 9.70 -13.77
C ASP A 240 -38.91 8.87 -12.63
N CYS A 241 -38.57 7.61 -12.90
CA CYS A 241 -37.92 6.73 -11.92
C CYS A 241 -36.50 7.20 -11.57
N ILE A 242 -35.73 7.70 -12.54
CA ILE A 242 -34.42 8.30 -12.29
C ILE A 242 -34.56 9.56 -11.45
N GLY A 243 -35.48 10.46 -11.81
CA GLY A 243 -35.74 11.68 -11.04
C GLY A 243 -36.15 11.36 -9.61
N PHE A 244 -37.09 10.42 -9.42
CA PHE A 244 -37.49 9.96 -8.09
C PHE A 244 -36.30 9.40 -7.29
N SER A 245 -35.44 8.59 -7.92
CA SER A 245 -34.24 8.01 -7.31
C SER A 245 -33.22 9.10 -6.90
N ILE A 246 -32.96 10.09 -7.76
CA ILE A 246 -32.08 11.23 -7.45
C ILE A 246 -32.64 12.01 -6.26
N HIS A 247 -33.91 12.42 -6.32
CA HIS A 247 -34.54 13.19 -5.25
C HIS A 247 -34.60 12.43 -3.92
N THR A 248 -34.84 11.12 -3.95
CA THR A 248 -34.79 10.26 -2.76
C THR A 248 -33.37 10.15 -2.22
N PHE A 249 -32.36 10.09 -3.09
CA PHE A 249 -30.95 10.00 -2.70
C PHE A 249 -30.41 11.31 -2.09
N THR A 250 -30.76 12.46 -2.67
CA THR A 250 -30.35 13.80 -2.21
C THR A 250 -31.29 14.42 -1.17
N ARG A 251 -32.46 13.79 -0.94
CA ARG A 251 -33.54 14.30 -0.09
C ARG A 251 -33.93 15.75 -0.45
N THR A 252 -34.10 16.01 -1.74
CA THR A 252 -34.55 17.30 -2.25
C THR A 252 -36.06 17.27 -2.47
N ASP A 253 -36.83 17.91 -1.59
CA ASP A 253 -38.27 18.10 -1.76
C ASP A 253 -38.57 19.43 -2.48
N PRO A 254 -39.62 19.54 -3.34
CA PRO A 254 -40.65 18.55 -3.67
C PRO A 254 -40.49 17.88 -5.06
N TYR A 255 -40.86 16.59 -5.18
CA TYR A 255 -40.94 15.84 -6.45
C TYR A 255 -42.35 15.23 -6.63
N PRO A 256 -42.94 15.20 -7.85
CA PRO A 256 -44.35 14.87 -8.07
C PRO A 256 -44.74 13.39 -7.88
N TRP A 257 -43.77 12.53 -7.54
CA TRP A 257 -43.98 11.08 -7.37
C TRP A 257 -43.68 10.65 -5.95
N TYR A 258 -44.51 9.77 -5.38
CA TYR A 258 -44.33 9.23 -4.03
C TYR A 258 -44.43 7.70 -3.98
N ALA A 259 -43.64 7.10 -3.10
CA ALA A 259 -43.62 5.65 -2.87
C ALA A 259 -44.76 5.22 -1.93
N THR A 260 -45.43 4.12 -2.28
CA THR A 260 -46.53 3.55 -1.48
C THR A 260 -46.23 2.13 -0.98
N GLY A 261 -46.86 1.73 0.14
CA GLY A 261 -46.75 0.37 0.71
C GLY A 261 -45.34 -0.01 1.20
N LYS A 262 -44.90 -1.24 0.87
CA LYS A 262 -43.60 -1.82 1.28
C LYS A 262 -42.39 -1.05 0.73
N LEU A 263 -42.59 -0.19 -0.27
CA LEU A 263 -41.53 0.59 -0.90
C LEU A 263 -41.14 1.88 -0.16
N LYS A 264 -41.90 2.27 0.86
CA LYS A 264 -41.44 3.29 1.83
C LYS A 264 -40.15 2.85 2.52
N LEU A 265 -40.04 1.57 2.86
CA LEU A 265 -38.86 0.97 3.49
C LEU A 265 -37.64 1.01 2.55
N PHE A 266 -37.85 0.71 1.27
CA PHE A 266 -36.81 0.81 0.24
C PHE A 266 -36.36 2.26 0.01
N ALA A 267 -37.30 3.21 -0.06
CA ALA A 267 -36.99 4.64 -0.15
C ALA A 267 -36.23 5.14 1.09
N THR A 268 -36.61 4.71 2.30
CA THR A 268 -35.85 5.04 3.52
C THR A 268 -34.46 4.41 3.55
N PHE A 269 -34.29 3.22 2.96
CA PHE A 269 -32.97 2.62 2.85
C PHE A 269 -32.10 3.38 1.84
N GLN A 270 -32.68 3.78 0.71
CA GLN A 270 -31.98 4.60 -0.29
C GLN A 270 -31.58 5.97 0.27
N THR A 271 -32.43 6.62 1.07
CA THR A 271 -32.07 7.90 1.72
C THR A 271 -30.90 7.72 2.69
N LEU A 272 -30.91 6.67 3.52
CA LEU A 272 -29.80 6.36 4.42
C LEU A 272 -28.49 6.09 3.66
N LEU A 273 -28.57 5.33 2.56
CA LEU A 273 -27.43 5.07 1.68
C LEU A 273 -26.92 6.36 1.02
N GLY A 274 -27.82 7.26 0.62
CA GLY A 274 -27.48 8.56 0.04
C GLY A 274 -26.70 9.44 1.01
N TRP A 275 -27.19 9.58 2.24
CA TRP A 275 -26.52 10.34 3.30
C TRP A 275 -25.14 9.77 3.63
N ALA A 276 -25.03 8.44 3.76
CA ALA A 276 -23.75 7.79 4.00
C ALA A 276 -22.75 8.04 2.85
N SER A 277 -23.22 7.99 1.60
CA SER A 277 -22.40 8.20 0.41
C SER A 277 -21.94 9.66 0.25
N ILE A 278 -22.82 10.63 0.53
CA ILE A 278 -22.50 12.06 0.52
C ILE A 278 -21.49 12.38 1.62
N GLY A 279 -21.70 11.85 2.83
CA GLY A 279 -20.75 12.00 3.94
C GLY A 279 -19.37 11.44 3.59
N LEU A 280 -19.33 10.26 2.97
CA LEU A 280 -18.07 9.66 2.50
C LEU A 280 -17.41 10.51 1.39
N LEU A 281 -18.19 11.04 0.45
CA LEU A 281 -17.69 11.90 -0.64
C LEU A 281 -17.07 13.18 -0.09
N LEU A 282 -17.74 13.84 0.86
CA LEU A 282 -17.22 15.01 1.56
C LEU A 282 -15.92 14.71 2.29
N ALA A 283 -15.85 13.57 3.00
CA ALA A 283 -14.64 13.15 3.70
C ALA A 283 -13.48 12.90 2.72
N VAL A 284 -13.73 12.24 1.58
CA VAL A 284 -12.70 11.99 0.55
C VAL A 284 -12.22 13.29 -0.08
N ILE A 285 -13.13 14.21 -0.41
CA ILE A 285 -12.78 15.51 -0.99
C ILE A 285 -11.96 16.33 0.01
N LEU A 286 -12.38 16.39 1.27
CA LEU A 286 -11.67 17.10 2.32
C LEU A 286 -10.26 16.53 2.53
N ALA A 287 -10.13 15.20 2.49
CA ALA A 287 -8.83 14.52 2.60
C ALA A 287 -7.90 14.79 1.41
N HIS A 288 -8.42 15.16 0.25
CA HIS A 288 -7.61 15.54 -0.92
C HIS A 288 -7.24 17.03 -0.92
N LEU A 289 -8.04 17.89 -0.26
CA LEU A 289 -7.81 19.33 -0.18
C LEU A 289 -6.84 19.75 0.94
N LEU A 290 -6.59 18.88 1.92
CA LEU A 290 -5.65 19.08 3.05
C LEU A 290 -4.31 18.34 2.81
#